data_AF-A0A933QR31-F1
#
_entry.id   AF-A0A933QR31-F1
#
_cell.length_a   1.000
_cell.length_b   1.000
_cell.length_c   1.000
_cell.angle_alpha   90.00
_cell.angle_beta   90.00
_cell.angle_gamma   90.00
#
_symmetry.space_group_name_H-M   'P 1'
#
loop_
_entity.id
_entity.type
_entity.pdbx_description
1 polymer ?
#
loop_
_entity_poly.entity_id
_entity_poly.type
_entity_poly.pdbx_seq_one_letter_code
_entity_poly.pdbx_strand_id
1 'polypeptide(L)'
;MTIDCDVIQADGGTRTASITGAYVATVIAVRKMIANKTASPRALKTQVAAVSVGIVGGDEMLDLCYQEDSRAEVDFNVVMTGEGKFIEVQGTAEGEPFARESMNRLVDLAHDGITELMKIQNQFLK
;
A
#
# COMPACT_ATOMS: atom_id res chain seq x y z
N MET A 1 4.40 9.16 18.88
CA MET A 1 5.12 8.08 18.16
C MET A 1 5.52 8.67 16.83
N THR A 2 6.78 8.53 16.46
CA THR A 2 7.29 8.96 15.16
C THR A 2 7.65 7.71 14.39
N ILE A 3 7.26 7.64 13.12
CA ILE A 3 7.63 6.57 12.20
C ILE A 3 8.48 7.21 11.13
N ASP A 4 9.63 6.61 10.87
CA ASP A 4 10.62 7.08 9.91
C ASP A 4 10.80 6.00 8.85
N CYS A 5 10.87 6.41 7.59
CA CYS A 5 10.91 5.50 6.44
C CYS A 5 12.05 5.93 5.51
N ASP A 6 13.20 5.29 5.69
CA ASP A 6 14.38 5.54 4.87
C ASP A 6 14.44 4.57 3.69
N VAL A 7 14.31 5.10 2.49
CA VAL A 7 14.48 4.34 1.24
C VAL A 7 15.97 4.23 0.93
N ILE A 8 16.57 3.09 1.26
CA ILE A 8 17.99 2.81 0.99
C ILE A 8 18.27 2.40 -0.47
N GLN A 9 17.25 1.90 -1.17
CA GLN A 9 17.27 1.58 -2.60
C GLN A 9 15.86 1.80 -3.17
N ALA A 10 15.78 2.42 -4.35
CA ALA A 10 14.52 2.74 -5.01
C ALA A 10 14.46 2.09 -6.39
N ASP A 11 13.33 1.42 -6.69
CA ASP A 11 13.03 0.86 -8.00
C ASP A 11 11.49 0.85 -8.24
N GLY A 12 10.83 1.97 -7.97
CA GLY A 12 9.35 2.06 -7.99
C GLY A 12 8.70 1.68 -6.66
N GLY A 13 7.42 2.04 -6.49
CA GLY A 13 6.60 1.64 -5.34
C GLY A 13 7.08 2.07 -3.94
N THR A 14 8.06 2.97 -3.82
CA THR A 14 8.72 3.24 -2.52
C THR A 14 7.77 3.81 -1.48
N ARG A 15 6.77 4.60 -1.90
CA ARG A 15 5.73 5.16 -1.02
C ARG A 15 4.84 4.06 -0.45
N THR A 16 4.32 3.18 -1.30
CA THR A 16 3.39 2.11 -0.92
C THR A 16 4.12 1.03 -0.11
N ALA A 17 5.36 0.72 -0.47
CA ALA A 17 6.27 -0.10 0.33
C ALA A 17 6.50 0.49 1.74
N SER A 18 6.74 1.80 1.83
CA SER A 18 6.93 2.49 3.12
C SER A 18 5.69 2.40 4.00
N ILE A 19 4.48 2.60 3.45
CA ILE A 19 3.22 2.45 4.20
C ILE A 19 3.04 1.03 4.73
N THR A 20 3.27 0.03 3.87
CA THR A 20 3.15 -1.39 4.21
C THR A 20 4.17 -1.81 5.29
N GLY A 21 5.42 -1.33 5.22
CA GLY A 21 6.45 -1.57 6.23
C GLY A 21 6.22 -0.80 7.53
N ALA A 22 5.77 0.45 7.44
CA ALA A 22 5.45 1.31 8.58
C ALA A 22 4.36 0.70 9.48
N TYR A 23 3.37 0.03 8.89
CA TYR A 23 2.36 -0.71 9.65
C TYR A 23 3.00 -1.78 10.54
N VAL A 24 3.89 -2.60 9.98
CA VAL A 24 4.59 -3.67 10.72
C VAL A 24 5.40 -3.09 11.87
N ALA A 25 6.21 -2.05 11.61
CA ALA A 25 6.99 -1.37 12.64
C ALA A 25 6.09 -0.78 13.75
N THR A 26 4.96 -0.18 13.36
CA THR A 26 3.98 0.38 14.29
C THR A 26 3.37 -0.70 15.18
N VAL A 27 2.98 -1.85 14.62
CA VAL A 27 2.43 -2.96 15.41
C VAL A 27 3.43 -3.45 16.44
N ILE A 28 4.70 -3.64 16.06
CA ILE A 28 5.77 -4.06 16.98
C ILE A 28 5.93 -3.06 18.12
N ALA A 29 6.04 -1.77 17.80
CA ALA A 29 6.20 -0.71 18.79
C ALA A 29 5.00 -0.63 19.74
N VAL A 30 3.78 -0.62 19.21
CA VAL A 30 2.55 -0.52 20.01
C VAL A 30 2.34 -1.76 20.89
N ARG A 31 2.64 -2.97 20.40
CA ARG A 31 2.60 -4.18 21.24
C ARG A 31 3.55 -4.10 22.42
N LYS A 32 4.77 -3.57 22.21
CA LYS A 32 5.71 -3.32 23.31
C LYS A 32 5.18 -2.30 24.32
N MET A 33 4.55 -1.22 23.85
CA MET A 33 3.90 -0.22 24.72
C MET A 33 2.73 -0.81 25.51
N ILE A 34 1.90 -1.66 24.88
CA ILE A 34 0.80 -2.37 25.55
C ILE A 34 1.36 -3.30 26.64
N ALA A 35 2.40 -4.08 26.35
CA ALA A 35 3.06 -4.94 27.33
C ALA A 35 3.61 -4.16 28.53
N ASN A 36 4.12 -2.94 28.28
CA ASN A 36 4.58 -2.02 29.31
C ASN A 36 3.46 -1.19 29.97
N LYS A 37 2.19 -1.44 29.62
CA LYS A 37 1.01 -0.70 30.11
C LYS A 37 1.04 0.80 29.83
N THR A 38 1.79 1.24 28.82
CA THR A 38 1.87 2.65 28.38
C THR A 38 0.97 2.96 27.18
N ALA A 39 0.31 1.94 26.61
CA ALA A 39 -0.71 2.09 25.59
C ALA A 39 -1.93 1.21 25.88
N SER A 40 -3.09 1.64 25.39
CA SER A 40 -4.33 0.86 25.45
C SER A 40 -4.23 -0.39 24.58
N PRO A 41 -4.79 -1.55 25.00
CA PRO A 41 -4.95 -2.71 24.14
C PRO A 41 -5.75 -2.43 22.85
N ARG A 42 -6.49 -1.32 22.79
CA ARG A 42 -7.27 -0.87 21.62
C ARG A 42 -6.52 0.13 20.72
N ALA A 43 -5.21 0.35 20.95
CA ALA A 43 -4.43 1.31 20.19
C ALA A 43 -4.24 0.89 18.72
N LEU A 44 -4.21 -0.42 18.43
CA LEU A 44 -4.22 -0.95 17.06
C LEU A 44 -5.67 -1.25 16.65
N LYS A 45 -6.14 -0.62 15.57
CA LYS A 45 -7.55 -0.73 15.12
C LYS A 45 -7.74 -1.74 14.00
N THR A 46 -7.00 -1.59 12.92
CA THR A 46 -7.10 -2.41 11.71
C THR A 46 -5.73 -2.54 11.05
N GLN A 47 -5.60 -3.52 10.17
CA GLN A 47 -4.43 -3.70 9.32
C GLN A 47 -4.37 -2.62 8.24
N VAL A 48 -3.16 -2.23 7.83
CA VAL A 48 -2.95 -1.27 6.75
C VAL A 48 -1.84 -1.78 5.83
N ALA A 49 -2.11 -1.76 4.53
CA ALA A 49 -1.15 -2.00 3.48
C ALA A 49 -1.52 -1.20 2.23
N ALA A 50 -0.54 -1.03 1.35
CA ALA A 50 -0.65 -0.22 0.15
C ALA A 50 0.13 -0.84 -1.01
N VAL A 51 -0.32 -0.59 -2.24
CA VAL A 51 0.35 -1.02 -3.47
C VAL A 51 0.17 0.03 -4.56
N SER A 52 1.10 0.06 -5.52
CA SER A 52 0.93 0.80 -6.77
C SER A 52 0.29 -0.10 -7.84
N VAL A 53 -0.51 0.48 -8.72
CA VAL A 53 -1.06 -0.18 -9.92
C VAL A 53 -1.07 0.84 -11.05
N GLY A 54 -1.06 0.38 -12.30
CA GLY A 54 -1.17 1.30 -13.43
C GLY A 54 -1.42 0.61 -14.74
N ILE A 55 -1.43 1.39 -15.81
CA ILE A 55 -1.57 0.91 -17.18
C ILE A 55 -0.28 1.22 -17.92
N VAL A 56 0.33 0.21 -18.52
CA VAL A 56 1.59 0.34 -19.27
C VAL A 56 1.43 -0.37 -20.61
N GLY A 57 1.49 0.38 -21.71
CA GLY A 57 1.27 -0.18 -23.04
C GLY A 57 -0.16 -0.69 -23.25
N GLY A 58 -1.13 -0.19 -22.48
CA GLY A 58 -2.52 -0.63 -22.50
C GLY A 58 -2.86 -1.81 -21.58
N ASP A 59 -1.88 -2.43 -20.91
CA ASP A 59 -2.09 -3.53 -19.98
C ASP A 59 -2.12 -3.05 -18.53
N GLU A 60 -3.07 -3.53 -17.72
CA GLU A 60 -3.09 -3.27 -16.28
C GLU A 60 -2.00 -4.07 -15.55
N MET A 61 -1.18 -3.37 -14.76
CA MET A 61 -0.05 -3.93 -14.02
C MET A 61 -0.13 -3.61 -12.52
N LEU A 62 0.34 -4.56 -11.72
CA LEU A 62 0.41 -4.48 -10.25
C LEU A 62 1.85 -4.30 -9.81
N ASP A 63 2.08 -3.44 -8.81
CA ASP A 63 3.37 -3.23 -8.16
C ASP A 63 4.47 -2.77 -9.14
N LEU A 64 4.22 -1.63 -9.79
CA LEU A 64 5.10 -1.10 -10.85
C LEU A 64 6.51 -0.83 -10.33
N CYS A 65 7.51 -1.37 -11.04
CA CYS A 65 8.90 -0.95 -10.88
C CYS A 65 9.16 0.41 -11.55
N TYR A 66 10.33 1.01 -11.34
CA TYR A 66 10.64 2.35 -11.85
C TYR A 66 10.50 2.45 -13.39
N GLN A 67 10.91 1.41 -14.11
CA GLN A 67 10.83 1.39 -15.57
C GLN A 67 9.39 1.33 -16.09
N GLU A 68 8.51 0.66 -15.35
CA GLU A 68 7.09 0.55 -15.67
C GLU A 68 6.37 1.84 -15.31
N ASP A 69 6.61 2.37 -14.11
CA ASP A 69 6.04 3.62 -13.61
C ASP A 69 6.38 4.82 -14.51
N SER A 70 7.65 4.94 -14.92
CA SER A 70 8.11 6.01 -15.82
C SER A 70 7.51 5.96 -17.24
N ARG A 71 6.84 4.86 -17.60
CA ARG A 71 6.20 4.63 -18.89
C ARG A 71 4.68 4.47 -18.78
N ALA A 72 4.12 4.55 -17.58
CA ALA A 72 2.71 4.30 -17.37
C ALA A 72 1.87 5.41 -18.01
N GLU A 73 0.77 5.03 -18.65
CA GLU A 73 -0.24 5.99 -19.11
C GLU A 73 -1.10 6.50 -17.94
N VAL A 74 -1.24 5.64 -16.92
CA VAL A 74 -2.05 5.86 -15.73
C VAL A 74 -1.34 5.21 -14.55
N ASP A 75 -1.17 5.94 -13.45
CA ASP A 75 -0.59 5.44 -12.21
C ASP A 75 -1.56 5.63 -11.04
N PHE A 76 -1.60 4.67 -10.13
CA PHE A 76 -2.44 4.70 -8.95
C PHE A 76 -1.64 4.21 -7.74
N ASN A 77 -1.82 4.90 -6.62
CA ASN A 77 -1.42 4.43 -5.30
C ASN A 77 -2.69 4.17 -4.49
N VAL A 78 -2.81 2.95 -3.95
CA VAL A 78 -4.00 2.50 -3.22
C VAL A 78 -3.58 2.07 -1.82
N VAL A 79 -4.31 2.52 -0.80
CA VAL A 79 -4.11 2.18 0.61
C VAL A 79 -5.42 1.66 1.18
N MET A 80 -5.39 0.50 1.84
CA MET A 80 -6.60 -0.14 2.37
C MET A 80 -6.46 -0.63 3.81
N THR A 81 -7.61 -0.75 4.47
CA THR A 81 -7.75 -1.41 5.77
C THR A 81 -7.90 -2.93 5.63
N GLY A 82 -7.69 -3.66 6.73
CA GLY A 82 -7.89 -5.12 6.79
C GLY A 82 -9.32 -5.60 6.51
N GLU A 83 -10.31 -4.71 6.58
CA GLU A 83 -11.70 -4.97 6.21
C GLU A 83 -12.00 -4.68 4.72
N GLY A 84 -10.98 -4.39 3.91
CA GLY A 84 -11.12 -4.07 2.49
C GLY A 84 -11.63 -2.65 2.22
N LYS A 85 -11.57 -1.74 3.22
CA LYS A 85 -12.01 -0.35 3.03
C LYS A 85 -10.86 0.52 2.54
N PHE A 86 -11.12 1.45 1.64
CA PHE A 86 -10.12 2.40 1.18
C PHE A 86 -9.81 3.47 2.25
N ILE A 87 -8.52 3.66 2.52
CA ILE A 87 -8.00 4.82 3.25
C ILE A 87 -7.67 5.93 2.25
N GLU A 88 -7.02 5.56 1.15
CA GLU A 88 -6.58 6.47 0.10
C GLU A 88 -6.61 5.76 -1.24
N VAL A 89 -7.09 6.47 -2.27
CA VAL A 89 -6.96 6.11 -3.67
C VAL A 89 -6.51 7.38 -4.37
N GLN A 90 -5.25 7.42 -4.79
CA GLN A 90 -4.70 8.53 -5.56
C GLN A 90 -4.34 7.99 -6.94
N GLY A 91 -4.95 8.54 -7.99
CA GLY A 91 -4.65 8.15 -9.37
C GLY A 91 -4.41 9.37 -10.24
N THR A 92 -3.45 9.28 -11.16
CA THR A 92 -3.12 10.33 -12.11
C THR A 92 -3.11 9.76 -13.53
N ALA A 93 -3.55 10.55 -14.50
CA ALA A 93 -3.32 10.27 -15.91
C ALA A 93 -2.02 10.98 -16.32
N GLU A 94 -1.03 10.24 -16.79
CA GLU A 94 0.27 10.76 -17.24
C GLU A 94 0.25 11.18 -18.73
N GLY A 95 -0.95 11.23 -19.32
CA GLY A 95 -1.20 11.68 -20.69
C GLY A 95 -2.69 11.88 -20.93
N GLU A 96 -3.32 10.94 -21.64
CA GLU A 96 -4.74 11.01 -21.93
C GLU A 96 -5.59 10.61 -20.72
N PRO A 97 -6.76 11.24 -20.50
CA PRO A 97 -7.68 10.84 -19.44
C PRO A 97 -8.12 9.37 -19.58
N PHE A 98 -8.21 8.67 -18.45
CA PHE A 98 -8.67 7.29 -18.41
C PHE A 98 -10.17 7.15 -18.18
N ALA A 99 -10.73 6.04 -18.65
CA ALA A 99 -12.14 5.70 -18.43
C ALA A 99 -12.40 5.21 -17.00
N ARG A 100 -13.62 5.40 -16.50
CA ARG A 100 -14.05 4.91 -15.17
C ARG A 100 -13.84 3.41 -15.03
N GLU A 101 -14.06 2.66 -16.10
CA GLU A 101 -13.90 1.21 -16.13
C GLU A 101 -12.45 0.80 -15.88
N SER A 102 -11.49 1.57 -16.37
CA SER A 102 -10.06 1.35 -16.12
C SER A 102 -9.71 1.55 -14.65
N MET A 103 -10.24 2.60 -14.02
CA MET A 103 -10.09 2.81 -12.57
C MET A 103 -10.63 1.63 -11.77
N ASN A 104 -11.81 1.10 -12.12
CA ASN A 104 -12.38 -0.05 -11.41
C ASN A 104 -11.44 -1.27 -11.48
N ARG A 105 -10.94 -1.60 -12.68
CA ARG A 105 -10.02 -2.74 -12.87
C ARG A 105 -8.71 -2.58 -12.10
N LEU A 106 -8.14 -1.38 -12.09
CA LEU A 106 -6.94 -1.07 -11.32
C LEU A 106 -7.18 -1.21 -9.81
N VAL A 107 -8.32 -0.72 -9.32
CA VAL A 107 -8.68 -0.82 -7.90
C VAL A 107 -8.95 -2.27 -7.49
N ASP A 108 -9.57 -3.08 -8.35
CA ASP A 108 -9.75 -4.52 -8.12
C ASP A 108 -8.39 -5.23 -8.05
N LEU A 109 -7.47 -4.91 -8.97
CA LEU A 109 -6.11 -5.47 -8.97
C LEU A 109 -5.33 -5.07 -7.70
N ALA A 110 -5.45 -3.81 -7.27
CA ALA A 110 -4.84 -3.33 -6.04
C ALA A 110 -5.40 -4.02 -4.80
N HIS A 111 -6.72 -4.28 -4.76
CA HIS A 111 -7.37 -5.00 -3.68
C HIS A 111 -6.76 -6.40 -3.49
N ASP A 112 -6.56 -7.13 -4.59
CA ASP A 112 -5.97 -8.47 -4.57
C ASP A 112 -4.51 -8.43 -4.10
N GLY A 113 -3.71 -7.50 -4.64
CA GLY A 113 -2.31 -7.32 -4.22
C GLY A 113 -2.17 -6.96 -2.74
N ILE A 114 -3.00 -6.03 -2.24
CA ILE A 114 -3.01 -5.63 -0.83
C ILE A 114 -3.43 -6.80 0.06
N THR A 115 -4.38 -7.62 -0.37
CA THR A 115 -4.81 -8.82 0.37
C THR A 115 -3.65 -9.80 0.56
N GLU A 116 -2.79 -9.99 -0.45
CA GLU A 116 -1.58 -10.81 -0.34
C GLU A 116 -0.54 -10.18 0.62
N LEU A 117 -0.28 -8.88 0.50
CA LEU A 117 0.62 -8.17 1.43
C LEU A 117 0.16 -8.30 2.89
N MET A 118 -1.14 -8.21 3.13
CA MET A 118 -1.72 -8.36 4.46
C MET A 118 -1.57 -9.77 5.01
N LYS A 119 -1.64 -10.81 4.17
CA LYS A 119 -1.34 -12.19 4.58
C LYS A 119 0.12 -12.31 5.04
N ILE A 120 1.06 -11.72 4.30
CA ILE A 120 2.49 -11.74 4.64
C ILE A 120 2.77 -10.99 5.94
N GLN A 121 2.22 -9.78 6.10
CA GLN A 121 2.31 -9.01 7.34
C GLN A 121 1.82 -9.82 8.55
N ASN A 122 0.67 -10.50 8.43
CA ASN A 122 0.12 -11.32 9.50
C ASN A 122 0.96 -12.56 9.80
N GLN A 123 1.59 -13.17 8.78
CA GLN A 123 2.52 -14.28 9.01
C GLN A 123 3.74 -13.83 9.80
N PHE A 124 4.27 -12.65 9.50
CA PHE A 124 5.43 -12.08 10.19
C PHE A 124 5.11 -11.60 11.61
N LEU A 125 3.92 -11.03 11.83
CA LEU A 125 3.48 -10.48 13.12
C LEU A 125 2.86 -11.52 14.07
N LYS A 126 2.87 -12.80 13.73
CA LYS A 126 2.36 -13.86 14.62
C LYS A 126 3.25 -14.08 15.84
#